data_AF-E7GQF2-F1
#
_entry.id   AF-E7GQF2-F1
#
_cell.length_a   1.000
_cell.length_b   1.000
_cell.length_c   1.000
_cell.angle_alpha   90.00
_cell.angle_beta   90.00
_cell.angle_gamma   90.00
#
_symmetry.space_group_name_H-M   'P 1'
#
loop_
_entity.id
_entity.type
_entity.pdbx_description
1 polymer ?
#
loop_
_entity_poly.entity_id
_entity_poly.type
_entity_poly.pdbx_seq_one_letter_code
_entity_poly.pdbx_strand_id
1 'polypeptide(L)'
;MSTAVQTSYGFGFPKGVAGGLFDLSAHDVTTRQAEGDGVAFGLGVVVGTNKGTDVKLPATGATSDDFEGVVVHNSVMVEKDMDNNVSINSKRTVGCLHFGKIWVQTGAAAKPAYKEKVYLITDGDEAGKFTTSADSATKVEVNAIFLGETDNGIANAEFRPGAVVKAAEK
;
A
#
# COMPACT_ATOMS: atom_id res chain seq x y z
N MET A 1 -45.62 9.95 16.84
CA MET A 1 -44.49 8.98 16.85
C MET A 1 -43.71 9.18 15.57
N SER A 2 -42.45 9.61 15.63
CA SER A 2 -41.61 9.72 14.44
C SER A 2 -41.00 8.34 14.17
N THR A 3 -41.41 7.71 13.07
CA THR A 3 -40.83 6.46 12.59
C THR A 3 -39.51 6.79 11.90
N ALA A 4 -38.38 6.53 12.58
CA ALA A 4 -37.10 6.51 11.91
C ALA A 4 -37.08 5.31 10.94
N VAL A 5 -37.13 5.59 9.65
CA VAL A 5 -36.94 4.58 8.59
C VAL A 5 -35.45 4.51 8.28
N GLN A 6 -34.88 3.32 8.44
CA GLN A 6 -33.52 3.04 8.00
C GLN A 6 -33.50 2.96 6.47
N THR A 7 -32.92 3.97 5.82
CA THR A 7 -32.87 4.11 4.35
C THR A 7 -31.67 3.42 3.71
N SER A 8 -30.73 2.92 4.51
CA SER A 8 -29.57 2.19 4.03
C SER A 8 -29.36 0.91 4.80
N TYR A 9 -29.13 -0.17 4.06
CA TYR A 9 -28.64 -1.42 4.59
C TYR A 9 -27.20 -1.59 4.13
N GLY A 10 -26.27 -1.66 5.07
CA GLY A 10 -24.85 -1.94 4.80
C GLY A 10 -24.63 -3.40 4.42
N PHE A 11 -25.16 -3.85 3.27
CA PHE A 11 -24.96 -5.20 2.73
C PHE A 11 -23.66 -5.34 1.92
N GLY A 12 -22.76 -4.36 2.00
CA GLY A 12 -21.42 -4.49 1.43
C GLY A 12 -20.59 -5.50 2.25
N PHE A 13 -19.77 -6.30 1.57
CA PHE A 13 -18.72 -7.04 2.26
C PHE A 13 -17.86 -6.04 3.06
N PRO A 14 -17.60 -6.28 4.36
CA PRO A 14 -16.69 -5.44 5.13
C PRO A 14 -15.36 -5.34 4.40
N LYS A 15 -14.92 -4.11 4.11
CA LYS A 15 -13.60 -3.88 3.52
C LYS A 15 -12.53 -4.22 4.54
N GLY A 16 -11.33 -4.55 4.05
CA GLY A 16 -10.20 -4.85 4.91
C GLY A 16 -9.65 -3.62 5.62
N VAL A 17 -8.55 -3.82 6.32
CA VAL A 17 -7.76 -2.76 6.96
C VAL A 17 -6.51 -2.50 6.13
N ALA A 18 -5.94 -1.30 6.20
CA ALA A 18 -4.68 -1.00 5.54
C ALA A 18 -3.58 -2.01 5.95
N GLY A 19 -2.94 -2.61 4.95
CA GLY A 19 -1.95 -3.68 5.09
C GLY A 19 -2.52 -5.08 5.33
N GLY A 20 -3.84 -5.24 5.42
CA GLY A 20 -4.48 -6.54 5.63
C GLY A 20 -4.41 -7.40 4.37
N LEU A 21 -4.13 -8.70 4.53
CA LEU A 21 -4.23 -9.65 3.42
C LEU A 21 -5.68 -9.71 2.92
N PHE A 22 -5.87 -9.73 1.60
CA PHE A 22 -7.19 -9.70 0.99
C PHE A 22 -7.92 -11.05 1.07
N ASP A 23 -7.21 -12.15 0.84
CA ASP A 23 -7.74 -13.50 0.87
C ASP A 23 -6.66 -14.53 1.28
N LEU A 24 -7.02 -15.82 1.24
CA LEU A 24 -6.16 -16.95 1.61
C LEU A 24 -5.22 -17.41 0.48
N SER A 25 -5.06 -16.62 -0.59
CA SER A 25 -4.14 -16.97 -1.68
C SER A 25 -2.68 -17.01 -1.20
N ALA A 26 -1.83 -17.67 -1.98
CA ALA A 26 -0.39 -17.66 -1.74
C ALA A 26 0.15 -16.22 -1.70
N HIS A 27 1.03 -15.96 -0.74
CA HIS A 27 1.71 -14.69 -0.53
C HIS A 27 3.10 -14.96 0.03
N ASP A 28 3.99 -13.99 -0.14
CA ASP A 28 5.30 -13.97 0.52
C ASP A 28 5.46 -12.67 1.30
N VAL A 29 5.75 -12.84 2.58
CA VAL A 29 5.95 -11.75 3.53
C VAL A 29 7.26 -12.01 4.24
N THR A 30 8.24 -11.15 3.99
CA THR A 30 9.53 -11.25 4.65
C THR A 30 9.67 -10.17 5.72
N THR A 31 10.37 -10.51 6.79
CA THR A 31 10.72 -9.58 7.85
C THR A 31 11.72 -8.53 7.39
N ARG A 32 11.44 -7.25 7.67
CA ARG A 32 12.30 -6.09 7.41
C ARG A 32 12.34 -5.15 8.61
N GLN A 33 13.23 -4.17 8.59
CA GLN A 33 13.33 -3.12 9.59
C GLN A 33 12.96 -1.77 8.98
N ALA A 34 12.03 -1.05 9.59
CA ALA A 34 11.60 0.27 9.11
C ALA A 34 12.66 1.35 9.39
N GLU A 35 12.99 2.16 8.39
CA GLU A 35 13.85 3.34 8.53
C GLU A 35 13.02 4.62 8.45
N GLY A 36 13.50 5.65 9.14
CA GLY A 36 12.80 6.94 9.22
C GLY A 36 11.46 6.85 9.95
N ASP A 37 10.70 7.92 9.81
CA ASP A 37 9.36 8.05 10.38
C ASP A 37 8.31 8.02 9.26
N GLY A 38 7.04 7.78 9.61
CA GLY A 38 5.92 7.82 8.67
C GLY A 38 5.60 6.49 7.97
N VAL A 39 6.42 5.45 8.14
CA VAL A 39 6.07 4.10 7.68
C VAL A 39 4.79 3.65 8.40
N ALA A 40 3.83 3.10 7.66
CA ALA A 40 2.54 2.68 8.18
C ALA A 40 2.02 1.46 7.40
N PHE A 41 1.01 0.78 7.95
CA PHE A 41 0.42 -0.39 7.29
C PHE A 41 -0.23 -0.03 5.95
N GLY A 42 -0.05 -0.88 4.95
CA GLY A 42 -0.61 -0.69 3.62
C GLY A 42 0.15 0.32 2.74
N LEU A 43 1.22 0.93 3.24
CA LEU A 43 2.14 1.73 2.43
C LEU A 43 3.13 0.83 1.68
N GLY A 44 3.47 1.25 0.46
CA GLY A 44 4.58 0.75 -0.30
C GLY A 44 5.90 1.31 0.21
N VAL A 45 6.89 0.43 0.35
CA VAL A 45 8.23 0.78 0.81
C VAL A 45 9.26 0.37 -0.22
N VAL A 46 10.39 1.07 -0.20
CA VAL A 46 11.55 0.79 -1.03
C VAL A 46 12.70 0.26 -0.18
N VAL A 47 13.70 -0.31 -0.84
CA VAL A 47 14.94 -0.78 -0.21
C VAL A 47 15.56 0.36 0.62
N GLY A 48 15.83 0.07 1.90
CA GLY A 48 16.48 0.97 2.85
C GLY A 48 18.00 1.03 2.67
N THR A 49 18.69 1.52 3.70
CA THR A 49 20.14 1.67 3.72
C THR A 49 20.84 0.32 3.66
N ASN A 50 20.47 -0.64 4.52
CA ASN A 50 21.00 -2.00 4.45
C ASN A 50 20.11 -2.88 3.58
N LYS A 51 20.55 -3.12 2.34
CA LYS A 51 19.83 -3.92 1.33
C LYS A 51 19.43 -5.29 1.87
N GLY A 52 18.16 -5.66 1.66
CA GLY A 52 17.60 -6.94 2.12
C GLY A 52 17.25 -7.00 3.61
N THR A 53 17.52 -5.95 4.38
CA THR A 53 17.19 -5.85 5.81
C THR A 53 16.26 -4.68 6.07
N ASP A 54 16.64 -3.51 5.57
CA ASP A 54 15.95 -2.26 5.85
C ASP A 54 14.97 -1.88 4.75
N VAL A 55 13.91 -1.19 5.14
CA VAL A 55 12.91 -0.59 4.24
C VAL A 55 12.58 0.82 4.68
N LYS A 56 12.26 1.68 3.72
CA LYS A 56 11.91 3.08 3.97
C LYS A 56 10.80 3.55 3.05
N LEU A 57 10.21 4.69 3.37
CA LEU A 57 9.34 5.38 2.42
C LEU A 57 10.12 5.79 1.16
N PRO A 58 9.50 5.72 -0.02
CA PRO A 58 10.13 6.21 -1.24
C PRO A 58 10.41 7.72 -1.13
N ALA A 59 11.42 8.16 -1.86
CA ALA A 59 11.76 9.56 -2.01
C ALA A 59 11.98 9.87 -3.50
N THR A 60 12.07 11.15 -3.85
CA THR A 60 12.33 11.60 -5.23
C THR A 60 13.52 10.84 -5.82
N GLY A 61 13.29 10.24 -7.00
CA GLY A 61 14.31 9.45 -7.71
C GLY A 61 14.24 7.94 -7.45
N ALA A 62 13.39 7.47 -6.54
CA ALA A 62 13.09 6.04 -6.40
C ALA A 62 12.50 5.49 -7.71
N THR A 63 12.92 4.28 -8.07
CA THR A 63 12.51 3.59 -9.29
C THR A 63 11.67 2.36 -8.97
N SER A 64 11.04 1.76 -9.99
CA SER A 64 10.31 0.50 -9.85
C SER A 64 11.19 -0.65 -9.32
N ASP A 65 12.49 -0.62 -9.57
CA ASP A 65 13.44 -1.66 -9.13
C ASP A 65 13.82 -1.51 -7.66
N ASP A 66 13.59 -0.33 -7.07
CA ASP A 66 13.80 -0.08 -5.64
C ASP A 66 12.61 -0.53 -4.78
N PHE A 67 11.47 -0.83 -5.41
CA PHE A 67 10.27 -1.25 -4.68
C PHE A 67 10.49 -2.60 -3.99
N GLU A 68 10.39 -2.61 -2.66
CA GLU A 68 10.60 -3.81 -1.87
C GLU A 68 9.27 -4.54 -1.62
N GLY A 69 8.20 -3.80 -1.33
CA GLY A 69 6.90 -4.40 -1.03
C GLY A 69 5.95 -3.49 -0.25
N VAL A 70 4.90 -4.10 0.32
CA VAL A 70 3.87 -3.41 1.11
C VAL A 70 3.96 -3.79 2.59
N VAL A 71 3.85 -2.83 3.49
CA VAL A 71 3.89 -3.09 4.93
C VAL A 71 2.60 -3.78 5.38
N VAL A 72 2.73 -4.98 5.96
CA VAL A 72 1.61 -5.85 6.35
C VAL A 72 1.05 -5.46 7.71
N HIS A 73 -0.28 -5.41 7.79
CA HIS A 73 -1.03 -5.14 9.02
C HIS A 73 -0.70 -6.13 10.12
N ASN A 74 -0.63 -5.65 11.37
CA ASN A 74 -0.38 -6.46 12.56
C ASN A 74 0.97 -7.21 12.55
N SER A 75 1.91 -6.82 11.68
CA SER A 75 3.29 -7.33 11.74
C SER A 75 4.09 -6.72 12.90
N VAL A 76 3.58 -5.64 13.49
CA VAL A 76 4.14 -4.95 14.65
C VAL A 76 3.00 -4.32 15.47
N MET A 77 3.11 -4.34 16.79
CA MET A 77 2.15 -3.65 17.66
C MET A 77 2.45 -2.15 17.68
N VAL A 78 1.48 -1.33 17.29
CA VAL A 78 1.53 0.13 17.30
C VAL A 78 0.23 0.70 17.86
N GLU A 79 0.35 1.81 18.58
CA GLU A 79 -0.77 2.59 19.10
C GLU A 79 -0.95 3.83 18.23
N LYS A 80 -2.14 4.43 18.27
CA LYS A 80 -2.36 5.73 17.65
C LYS A 80 -1.63 6.81 18.43
N ASP A 81 -1.09 7.77 17.73
CA ASP A 81 -0.63 9.01 18.36
C ASP A 81 -1.80 9.91 18.77
N MET A 82 -1.48 11.06 19.37
CA MET A 82 -2.47 12.04 19.83
C MET A 82 -3.24 12.70 18.68
N ASP A 83 -2.73 12.61 17.44
CA ASP A 83 -3.33 13.14 16.22
C ASP A 83 -4.15 12.07 15.47
N ASN A 84 -4.36 10.90 16.09
CA ASN A 84 -5.06 9.74 15.55
C ASN A 84 -4.36 9.02 14.39
N ASN A 85 -3.07 9.30 14.14
CA ASN A 85 -2.30 8.62 13.12
C ASN A 85 -1.72 7.31 13.65
N VAL A 86 -1.56 6.35 12.73
CA VAL A 86 -0.82 5.11 12.99
C VAL A 86 0.49 5.21 12.24
N SER A 87 1.60 5.24 12.98
CA SER A 87 2.94 5.26 12.42
C SER A 87 3.81 4.21 13.10
N ILE A 88 4.76 3.68 12.33
CA ILE A 88 5.74 2.70 12.77
C ILE A 88 7.05 3.45 12.93
N ASN A 89 7.49 3.57 14.17
CA ASN A 89 8.75 4.23 14.49
C ASN A 89 9.93 3.55 13.81
N SER A 90 10.98 4.32 13.58
CA SER A 90 12.24 3.79 13.05
C SER A 90 12.77 2.62 13.90
N LYS A 91 13.47 1.71 13.23
CA LYS A 91 14.10 0.48 13.74
C LYS A 91 13.14 -0.60 14.21
N ARG A 92 11.83 -0.45 14.02
CA ARG A 92 10.85 -1.51 14.30
C ARG A 92 10.89 -2.57 13.20
N THR A 93 10.73 -3.81 13.63
CA THR A 93 10.58 -4.95 12.73
C THR A 93 9.17 -4.97 12.15
N VAL A 94 9.05 -5.08 10.83
CA VAL A 94 7.79 -5.10 10.08
C VAL A 94 7.76 -6.26 9.10
N GLY A 95 6.56 -6.68 8.72
CA GLY A 95 6.33 -7.61 7.61
C GLY A 95 6.21 -6.83 6.31
N CYS A 96 6.98 -7.22 5.30
CA CYS A 96 6.96 -6.63 3.97
C CYS A 96 6.46 -7.67 2.96
N LEU A 97 5.32 -7.41 2.32
CA LEU A 97 4.74 -8.28 1.30
C LEU A 97 5.39 -8.03 -0.05
N HIS A 98 6.01 -9.08 -0.61
CA HIS A 98 6.64 -9.05 -1.94
C HIS A 98 5.67 -9.45 -3.05
N PHE A 99 4.85 -10.47 -2.79
CA PHE A 99 3.76 -10.87 -3.69
C PHE A 99 2.55 -11.35 -2.89
N GLY A 100 1.36 -11.23 -3.50
CA GLY A 100 0.09 -11.62 -2.90
C GLY A 100 -0.97 -10.54 -3.05
N LYS A 101 -2.12 -10.72 -2.40
CA LYS A 101 -3.22 -9.76 -2.44
C LYS A 101 -3.37 -9.06 -1.10
N ILE A 102 -3.37 -7.73 -1.12
CA ILE A 102 -3.32 -6.89 0.08
C ILE A 102 -4.17 -5.64 -0.10
N TRP A 103 -4.69 -5.13 1.01
CA TRP A 103 -5.32 -3.81 1.08
C TRP A 103 -4.25 -2.73 1.22
N VAL A 104 -4.06 -1.94 0.17
CA VAL A 104 -3.08 -0.84 0.12
C VAL A 104 -3.73 0.50 0.44
N GLN A 105 -2.94 1.44 0.95
CA GLN A 105 -3.39 2.83 1.09
C GLN A 105 -3.29 3.55 -0.26
N THR A 106 -4.30 4.33 -0.59
CA THR A 106 -4.40 5.07 -1.85
C THR A 106 -4.22 6.56 -1.64
N GLY A 107 -3.60 7.23 -2.62
CA GLY A 107 -3.52 8.69 -2.66
C GLY A 107 -4.92 9.31 -2.80
N ALA A 108 -5.08 10.56 -2.36
CA ALA A 108 -6.39 11.23 -2.34
C ALA A 108 -7.03 11.36 -3.74
N ALA A 109 -6.21 11.47 -4.79
CA ALA A 109 -6.66 11.59 -6.18
C ALA A 109 -6.81 10.24 -6.90
N ALA A 110 -6.43 9.13 -6.26
CA ALA A 110 -6.45 7.81 -6.88
C ALA A 110 -7.88 7.36 -7.20
N LYS A 111 -8.11 6.92 -8.44
CA LYS A 111 -9.41 6.38 -8.90
C LYS A 111 -9.20 5.01 -9.56
N PRO A 112 -8.79 3.99 -8.79
CA PRO A 112 -8.47 2.68 -9.34
C PRO A 112 -9.70 1.99 -9.90
N ALA A 113 -9.56 1.42 -11.10
CA ALA A 113 -10.52 0.50 -11.69
C ALA A 113 -10.02 -0.95 -11.64
N TYR A 114 -10.93 -1.90 -11.89
CA TYR A 114 -10.60 -3.32 -11.92
C TYR A 114 -9.54 -3.64 -12.98
N LYS A 115 -8.49 -4.36 -12.58
CA LYS A 115 -7.31 -4.72 -13.39
C LYS A 115 -6.48 -3.53 -13.89
N GLU A 116 -6.68 -2.34 -13.33
CA GLU A 116 -5.81 -1.21 -13.63
C GLU A 116 -4.43 -1.39 -13.00
N LYS A 117 -3.39 -0.89 -13.67
CA LYS A 117 -2.01 -0.90 -13.15
C LYS A 117 -1.89 -0.04 -11.90
N VAL A 118 -1.05 -0.49 -10.97
CA VAL A 118 -0.75 0.19 -9.71
C VAL A 118 0.53 1.01 -9.85
N TYR A 119 0.52 2.23 -9.31
CA TYR A 119 1.68 3.11 -9.25
C TYR A 119 1.96 3.49 -7.79
N LEU A 120 3.24 3.53 -7.41
CA LEU A 120 3.70 4.00 -6.11
C LEU A 120 4.03 5.49 -6.19
N ILE A 121 3.45 6.31 -5.31
CA ILE A 121 3.81 7.73 -5.15
C ILE A 121 5.18 7.80 -4.45
N THR A 122 6.09 8.58 -5.02
CA THR A 122 7.51 8.60 -4.62
C THR A 122 7.94 9.86 -3.89
N ASP A 123 7.11 10.90 -3.83
CA ASP A 123 7.43 12.15 -3.16
C ASP A 123 6.21 12.79 -2.48
N GLY A 124 6.47 13.86 -1.73
CA GLY A 124 5.47 14.62 -1.00
C GLY A 124 4.85 13.85 0.17
N ASP A 125 3.75 14.41 0.70
CA ASP A 125 3.06 13.89 1.89
C ASP A 125 2.36 12.55 1.65
N GLU A 126 2.20 12.16 0.38
CA GLU A 126 1.59 10.89 -0.02
C GLU A 126 2.63 9.83 -0.44
N ALA A 127 3.92 10.08 -0.22
CA ALA A 127 4.98 9.11 -0.49
C ALA A 127 4.67 7.76 0.18
N GLY A 128 4.76 6.68 -0.60
CA GLY A 128 4.42 5.33 -0.16
C GLY A 128 2.97 4.93 -0.41
N LYS A 129 2.04 5.87 -0.68
CA LYS A 129 0.68 5.52 -1.10
C LYS A 129 0.65 5.09 -2.55
N PHE A 130 -0.42 4.40 -2.93
CA PHE A 130 -0.61 3.92 -4.29
C PHE A 130 -1.64 4.75 -5.05
N THR A 131 -1.44 4.87 -6.36
CA THR A 131 -2.32 5.61 -7.24
C THR A 131 -2.38 4.98 -8.63
N THR A 132 -3.12 5.63 -9.53
CA THR A 132 -3.32 5.21 -10.91
C THR A 132 -2.47 6.03 -11.88
N SER A 133 -2.44 5.60 -13.14
CA SER A 133 -1.68 6.29 -14.19
C SER A 133 -2.13 7.75 -14.42
N ALA A 134 -3.41 8.04 -14.21
CA ALA A 134 -4.04 9.33 -14.47
C ALA A 134 -3.73 10.41 -13.40
N ASP A 135 -3.23 10.02 -12.23
CA ASP A 135 -2.83 10.95 -11.18
C ASP A 135 -1.63 11.80 -11.65
N SER A 136 -1.54 13.07 -11.23
CA SER A 136 -0.41 13.95 -11.54
C SER A 136 0.78 13.79 -10.59
N ALA A 137 0.65 13.04 -9.49
CA ALA A 137 1.74 12.80 -8.54
C ALA A 137 2.98 12.16 -9.20
N THR A 138 4.17 12.45 -8.66
CA THR A 138 5.42 11.78 -9.06
C THR A 138 5.38 10.33 -8.60
N LYS A 139 5.37 9.41 -9.55
CA LYS A 139 5.06 8.01 -9.29
C LYS A 139 5.81 7.06 -10.21
N VAL A 140 5.95 5.82 -9.76
CA VAL A 140 6.55 4.73 -10.53
C VAL A 140 5.58 3.56 -10.63
N GLU A 141 5.55 2.89 -11.79
CA GLU A 141 4.76 1.66 -11.94
C GLU A 141 5.35 0.56 -11.04
N VAL A 142 4.50 -0.22 -10.40
CA VAL A 142 4.89 -1.44 -9.68
C VAL A 142 4.23 -2.64 -10.33
N ASN A 143 4.77 -3.85 -10.15
CA ASN A 143 4.24 -5.06 -10.77
C ASN A 143 2.98 -5.55 -10.06
N ALA A 144 1.90 -4.77 -10.14
CA ALA A 144 0.65 -5.02 -9.46
C ALA A 144 -0.56 -4.47 -10.24
N ILE A 145 -1.72 -5.02 -9.92
CA ILE A 145 -3.01 -4.55 -10.43
C ILE A 145 -4.00 -4.28 -9.30
N PHE A 146 -4.87 -3.29 -9.46
CA PHE A 146 -6.01 -3.08 -8.58
C PHE A 146 -7.10 -4.11 -8.86
N LEU A 147 -7.75 -4.57 -7.79
CA LEU A 147 -8.85 -5.54 -7.81
C LEU A 147 -10.21 -4.91 -7.54
N GLY A 148 -10.25 -3.61 -7.27
CA GLY A 148 -11.46 -2.87 -6.94
C GLY A 148 -11.20 -1.37 -6.82
N GLU A 149 -12.26 -0.64 -6.51
CA GLU A 149 -12.23 0.81 -6.33
C GLU A 149 -11.66 1.20 -4.96
N THR A 150 -11.19 2.44 -4.87
CA THR A 150 -10.79 3.04 -3.59
C THR A 150 -12.03 3.28 -2.72
N ASP A 151 -11.88 3.09 -1.41
CA ASP A 151 -12.85 3.52 -0.43
C ASP A 151 -12.16 3.84 0.88
N ASN A 152 -12.48 5.00 1.42
CA ASN A 152 -11.88 5.53 2.63
C ASN A 152 -10.33 5.47 2.62
N GLY A 153 -9.73 5.74 1.46
CA GLY A 153 -8.27 5.77 1.28
C GLY A 153 -7.59 4.40 1.21
N ILE A 154 -8.33 3.32 0.97
CA ILE A 154 -7.74 1.99 0.71
C ILE A 154 -8.35 1.31 -0.53
N ALA A 155 -7.55 0.46 -1.17
CA ALA A 155 -8.00 -0.41 -2.27
C ALA A 155 -7.31 -1.78 -2.17
N ASN A 156 -7.96 -2.82 -2.68
CA ASN A 156 -7.36 -4.14 -2.81
C ASN A 156 -6.50 -4.21 -4.08
N ALA A 157 -5.28 -4.73 -3.94
CA ALA A 157 -4.34 -4.90 -5.05
C ALA A 157 -3.68 -6.28 -5.02
N GLU A 158 -3.32 -6.80 -6.20
CA GLU A 158 -2.55 -8.02 -6.39
C GLU A 158 -1.13 -7.65 -6.83
N PHE A 159 -0.14 -7.93 -5.98
CA PHE A 159 1.28 -7.81 -6.28
C PHE A 159 1.80 -9.13 -6.83
N ARG A 160 2.51 -9.05 -7.95
CA ARG A 160 3.01 -10.21 -8.69
C ARG A 160 4.50 -10.37 -8.48
N PRO A 161 5.01 -11.62 -8.48
CA PRO A 161 6.45 -11.87 -8.38
C PRO A 161 7.22 -11.22 -9.55
N GLY A 162 8.43 -10.77 -9.25
CA GLY A 162 9.37 -10.24 -10.24
C GLY A 162 9.19 -8.75 -10.56
N ALA A 163 10.12 -8.22 -11.37
CA ALA A 163 10.14 -6.82 -11.76
C ALA A 163 8.99 -6.46 -12.71
N VAL A 164 8.72 -5.16 -12.84
CA VAL A 164 7.77 -4.63 -13.82
C VAL A 164 8.22 -5.06 -15.22
N VAL A 165 7.34 -5.78 -15.92
CA VAL A 165 7.60 -6.17 -17.31
C VAL A 165 7.45 -4.94 -18.20
N LYS A 166 8.59 -4.32 -18.54
CA LYS A 166 8.62 -3.23 -19.52
C LYS A 166 8.35 -3.82 -20.90
N ALA A 167 7.37 -3.28 -21.64
CA ALA A 167 7.16 -3.65 -23.02
C ALA A 167 8.43 -3.33 -23.81
N ALA A 168 8.90 -4.26 -24.66
CA ALA A 168 10.01 -3.99 -25.54
C ALA A 168 9.67 -2.78 -26.44
N GLU A 169 10.50 -1.74 -26.40
CA GLU A 169 10.40 -0.63 -27.35
C GLU A 169 10.54 -1.22 -28.76
N LYS A 170 9.55 -0.93 -29.62
CA LYS A 170 9.56 -1.31 -31.04
C LYS A 170 10.34 -0.29 -31.86
#